data_AF-A0AAW7B107-F1
#
_entry.id   AF-A0AAW7B107-F1
#
_cell.length_a   1.000
_cell.length_b   1.000
_cell.length_c   1.000
_cell.angle_alpha   90.00
_cell.angle_beta   90.00
_cell.angle_gamma   90.00
#
_symmetry.space_group_name_H-M   'P 1'
#
loop_
_entity.id
_entity.type
_entity.pdbx_description
1 polymer ?
#
loop_
_entity_poly.entity_id
_entity_poly.type
_entity_poly.pdbx_seq_one_letter_code
_entity_poly.pdbx_strand_id
1 'polypeptide(L)'
;MKETILPDSESLHEVVIPKENAVFWMDDQGRWCNAYGRFIHKRIIDHFNRSMGHDKDGYFVAQVRGDTREKVYFHYADTPLFAVRVTLETPVHLVLNTQRVIPLSPDLLFSRSDQLYQRMGDEIIRFGDRALMAISAYLEDTPEGLVIQIDGRKTRIPEMPA
;
A
#
# COMPACT_ATOMS: atom_id res chain seq x y z
N MET A 1 -3.26 10.06 -48.05
CA MET A 1 -2.68 10.04 -46.70
C MET A 1 -3.68 10.72 -45.80
N LYS A 2 -4.26 10.01 -44.82
CA LYS A 2 -5.13 10.62 -43.82
C LYS A 2 -4.24 10.92 -42.61
N GLU A 3 -4.07 12.20 -42.30
CA GLU A 3 -3.44 12.63 -41.05
C GLU A 3 -4.32 12.15 -39.90
N THR A 4 -3.80 11.21 -39.12
CA THR A 4 -4.35 10.90 -37.81
C THR A 4 -3.90 12.02 -36.89
N ILE A 5 -4.78 12.99 -36.69
CA ILE A 5 -4.68 13.94 -35.59
C ILE A 5 -4.86 13.10 -34.32
N LEU A 6 -3.76 12.86 -33.60
CA LEU A 6 -3.82 12.45 -32.20
C LEU A 6 -4.42 13.63 -31.45
N PRO A 7 -5.58 13.50 -30.79
CA PRO A 7 -6.06 14.59 -29.95
C PRO A 7 -5.00 14.86 -28.90
N ASP A 8 -4.69 16.16 -28.74
CA ASP A 8 -3.97 16.70 -27.61
C ASP A 8 -4.51 16.11 -26.31
N SER A 9 -3.72 16.15 -25.25
CA SER A 9 -4.08 15.73 -23.90
C SER A 9 -5.30 16.51 -23.36
N GLU A 10 -6.49 16.19 -23.86
CA GLU A 10 -7.77 16.58 -23.30
C GLU A 10 -7.90 15.83 -21.98
N SER A 11 -7.96 16.59 -20.89
CA SER A 11 -8.19 16.07 -19.55
C SER A 11 -9.46 15.20 -19.58
N LEU A 12 -9.29 13.89 -19.42
CA LEU A 12 -10.39 12.94 -19.31
C LEU A 12 -11.47 13.49 -18.37
N HIS A 13 -12.74 13.32 -18.74
CA HIS A 13 -13.86 13.71 -17.88
C HIS A 13 -13.78 12.91 -16.57
N GLU A 14 -13.64 13.60 -15.43
CA GLU A 14 -13.44 12.94 -14.14
C GLU A 14 -14.79 12.74 -13.42
N VAL A 15 -15.12 11.49 -13.14
CA VAL A 15 -16.25 11.10 -12.29
C VAL A 15 -15.72 10.66 -10.94
N VAL A 16 -16.02 11.44 -9.90
CA VAL A 16 -15.61 11.16 -8.52
C VAL A 16 -16.74 10.47 -7.76
N ILE A 17 -16.48 9.27 -7.26
CA ILE A 17 -17.40 8.50 -6.42
C ILE A 17 -16.87 8.58 -4.98
N PRO A 18 -17.65 9.16 -4.05
CA PRO A 18 -17.21 9.31 -2.67
C PRO A 18 -17.25 7.97 -1.94
N LYS A 19 -16.58 7.92 -0.79
CA LYS A 19 -16.29 6.69 -0.04
C LYS A 19 -17.55 5.95 0.39
N GLU A 20 -18.60 6.69 0.72
CA GLU A 20 -19.91 6.22 1.21
C GLU A 20 -20.69 5.47 0.12
N ASN A 21 -20.36 5.74 -1.16
CA ASN A 21 -20.95 5.09 -2.32
C ASN A 21 -20.08 3.95 -2.86
N ALA A 22 -18.93 3.66 -2.24
CA ALA A 22 -18.07 2.57 -2.65
C ALA A 22 -18.69 1.22 -2.31
N VAL A 23 -18.83 0.35 -3.30
CA VAL A 23 -19.34 -1.03 -3.13
C VAL A 23 -18.23 -2.02 -2.76
N PHE A 24 -17.02 -1.54 -2.50
CA PHE A 24 -15.86 -2.32 -2.13
C PHE A 24 -15.00 -1.59 -1.09
N TRP A 25 -14.23 -2.36 -0.32
CA TRP A 25 -13.35 -1.86 0.73
C TRP A 25 -12.14 -2.79 0.90
N MET A 26 -11.15 -2.37 1.68
CA MET A 26 -10.02 -3.19 2.08
C MET A 26 -10.14 -3.56 3.56
N ASP A 27 -9.99 -4.84 3.89
CA ASP A 27 -9.98 -5.30 5.28
C ASP A 27 -8.63 -4.99 5.99
N ASP A 28 -8.53 -5.36 7.25
CA ASP A 28 -7.34 -5.18 8.10
C ASP A 28 -6.13 -6.01 7.66
N GLN A 29 -6.33 -6.97 6.75
CA GLN A 29 -5.31 -7.86 6.19
C GLN A 29 -4.93 -7.47 4.75
N GLY A 30 -5.39 -6.31 4.29
CA GLY A 30 -5.09 -5.80 2.95
C GLY A 30 -5.83 -6.51 1.82
N ARG A 31 -6.94 -7.19 2.14
CA ARG A 31 -7.74 -7.94 1.16
C ARG A 31 -8.93 -7.09 0.73
N TRP A 32 -9.15 -7.05 -0.57
CA TRP A 32 -10.34 -6.41 -1.13
C TRP A 32 -11.59 -7.24 -0.83
N CYS A 33 -12.64 -6.55 -0.40
CA CYS A 33 -13.94 -7.10 -0.04
C CYS A 33 -15.08 -6.29 -0.68
N ASN A 34 -16.23 -6.92 -0.85
CA ASN A 34 -17.49 -6.30 -1.21
C ASN A 34 -18.64 -6.93 -0.40
N ALA A 35 -19.89 -6.52 -0.66
CA ALA A 35 -21.07 -7.04 0.04
C ALA A 35 -21.25 -8.58 -0.06
N TYR A 36 -20.62 -9.22 -1.04
CA TYR A 36 -20.65 -10.66 -1.27
C TYR A 36 -19.41 -11.40 -0.72
N GLY A 37 -18.52 -10.68 -0.04
CA GLY A 37 -17.32 -11.22 0.58
C GLY A 37 -16.03 -10.79 -0.14
N ARG A 38 -14.97 -11.60 0.05
CA ARG A 38 -13.63 -11.28 -0.45
C ARG A 38 -13.53 -11.48 -1.96
N PHE A 39 -12.89 -10.55 -2.67
CA PHE A 39 -12.50 -10.78 -4.06
C PHE A 39 -11.51 -11.94 -4.13
N ILE A 40 -11.76 -12.93 -4.99
CA ILE A 40 -10.89 -14.11 -5.16
C ILE A 40 -10.06 -14.06 -6.45
N HIS A 41 -10.53 -13.31 -7.45
CA HIS A 41 -9.85 -13.26 -8.75
C HIS A 41 -8.64 -12.35 -8.68
N LYS A 42 -7.45 -12.96 -8.74
CA LYS A 42 -6.17 -12.24 -8.68
C LYS A 42 -6.09 -11.07 -9.65
N ARG A 43 -6.61 -11.20 -10.87
CA ARG A 43 -6.62 -10.10 -11.87
C ARG A 43 -7.37 -8.86 -11.37
N ILE A 44 -8.47 -9.03 -10.64
CA ILE A 44 -9.25 -7.92 -10.08
C ILE A 44 -8.47 -7.26 -8.95
N ILE A 45 -7.95 -8.07 -8.02
CA ILE A 45 -7.14 -7.61 -6.89
C ILE A 45 -5.91 -6.83 -7.38
N ASP A 46 -5.18 -7.40 -8.33
CA ASP A 46 -4.00 -6.78 -8.93
C ASP A 46 -4.34 -5.47 -9.64
N HIS A 47 -5.48 -5.42 -10.33
CA HIS A 47 -5.95 -4.19 -10.97
C HIS A 47 -6.25 -3.12 -9.94
N PHE A 48 -7.05 -3.44 -8.91
CA PHE A 48 -7.40 -2.50 -7.85
C PHE A 48 -6.15 -1.96 -7.16
N ASN A 49 -5.22 -2.84 -6.79
CA ASN A 49 -3.96 -2.46 -6.17
C ASN A 49 -3.13 -1.51 -7.04
N ARG A 50 -2.95 -1.82 -8.33
CA ARG A 50 -2.19 -0.94 -9.25
C ARG A 50 -2.88 0.40 -9.51
N SER A 51 -4.21 0.39 -9.44
CA SER A 51 -5.04 1.57 -9.65
C SER A 51 -5.20 2.43 -8.40
N MET A 52 -4.61 2.03 -7.26
CA MET A 52 -4.65 2.86 -6.06
C MET A 52 -3.84 4.14 -6.23
N GLY A 53 -4.44 5.25 -5.80
CA GLY A 53 -3.77 6.53 -5.62
C GLY A 53 -4.12 7.13 -4.27
N HIS A 54 -3.44 8.21 -3.93
CA HIS A 54 -3.64 8.96 -2.70
C HIS A 54 -3.57 10.46 -3.01
N ASP A 55 -4.49 11.22 -2.43
CA ASP A 55 -4.45 12.68 -2.42
C ASP A 55 -4.99 13.23 -1.10
N LYS A 56 -5.23 14.54 -1.04
CA LYS A 56 -5.71 15.24 0.15
C LYS A 56 -7.03 14.69 0.72
N ASP A 57 -7.86 14.05 -0.10
CA ASP A 57 -9.17 13.53 0.29
C ASP A 57 -9.10 12.02 0.63
N GLY A 58 -7.90 11.42 0.52
CA GLY A 58 -7.59 10.06 0.95
C GLY A 58 -7.26 9.11 -0.20
N TYR A 59 -7.39 7.81 0.07
CA TYR A 59 -7.08 6.77 -0.92
C TYR A 59 -8.26 6.49 -1.84
N PHE A 60 -7.94 6.31 -3.12
CA PHE A 60 -8.90 6.01 -4.16
C PHE A 60 -8.38 4.93 -5.10
N VAL A 61 -9.29 4.26 -5.83
CA VAL A 61 -8.99 3.46 -7.01
C VAL A 61 -9.42 4.25 -8.24
N ALA A 62 -8.53 4.39 -9.22
CA ALA A 62 -8.85 5.06 -10.48
C ALA A 62 -8.82 4.09 -11.67
N GLN A 63 -9.80 4.23 -12.56
CA GLN A 63 -9.83 3.53 -13.83
C GLN A 63 -10.22 4.48 -14.96
N VAL A 64 -9.70 4.23 -16.15
CA VAL A 64 -10.08 4.97 -17.37
C VAL A 64 -10.97 4.07 -18.22
N ARG A 65 -12.11 4.60 -18.65
CA ARG A 65 -13.07 3.97 -19.56
C ARG A 65 -13.45 4.94 -20.66
N GLY A 66 -12.88 4.75 -21.85
CA GLY A 66 -13.06 5.69 -22.96
C GLY A 66 -12.46 7.05 -22.61
N ASP A 67 -13.29 8.09 -22.65
CA ASP A 67 -12.97 9.48 -22.33
C ASP A 67 -13.16 9.84 -20.84
N THR A 68 -13.61 8.88 -20.03
CA THR A 68 -13.95 9.08 -18.62
C THR A 68 -12.93 8.45 -17.70
N ARG A 69 -12.46 9.22 -16.71
CA ARG A 69 -11.68 8.73 -15.56
C ARG A 69 -12.60 8.60 -14.36
N GLU A 70 -12.88 7.38 -13.93
CA GLU A 70 -13.60 7.12 -12.69
C GLU A 70 -12.61 7.05 -11.53
N LYS A 71 -12.89 7.81 -10.46
CA LYS A 71 -12.09 7.86 -9.24
C LYS A 71 -13.00 7.52 -8.06
N VAL A 72 -12.72 6.40 -7.40
CA VAL A 72 -13.56 5.86 -6.31
C VAL A 72 -12.77 5.84 -5.03
N TYR A 73 -13.13 6.71 -4.08
CA TYR A 73 -12.61 6.64 -2.72
C TYR A 73 -13.17 5.38 -2.03
N PHE A 74 -12.40 4.71 -1.18
CA PHE A 74 -12.83 3.43 -0.59
C PHE A 74 -12.51 3.31 0.90
N HIS A 75 -13.30 2.52 1.62
CA HIS A 75 -13.06 2.18 3.03
C HIS A 75 -11.87 1.24 3.19
N TYR A 76 -11.07 1.46 4.22
CA TYR A 76 -10.01 0.58 4.68
C TYR A 76 -9.98 0.58 6.21
N ALA A 77 -9.54 -0.53 6.80
CA ALA A 77 -9.58 -0.70 8.26
C ALA A 77 -8.44 0.04 8.99
N ASP A 78 -7.20 -0.06 8.49
CA ASP A 78 -6.00 0.48 9.14
C ASP A 78 -5.17 1.33 8.16
N THR A 79 -4.56 0.67 7.19
CA THR A 79 -3.90 1.30 6.03
C THR A 79 -4.20 0.47 4.79
N PRO A 80 -4.29 1.09 3.59
CA PRO A 80 -4.40 0.32 2.35
C PRO A 80 -3.04 -0.10 1.77
N LEU A 81 -1.92 0.35 2.33
CA LEU A 81 -0.59 0.01 1.83
C LEU A 81 0.05 -1.11 2.64
N PHE A 82 0.39 -2.18 1.94
CA PHE A 82 1.03 -3.35 2.53
C PHE A 82 2.34 -3.65 1.83
N ALA A 83 3.42 -3.83 2.59
CA ALA A 83 4.61 -4.49 2.09
C ALA A 83 4.29 -5.97 1.90
N VAL A 84 4.21 -6.43 0.65
CA VAL A 84 3.85 -7.82 0.31
C VAL A 84 5.07 -8.69 0.04
N ARG A 85 6.22 -8.08 -0.18
CA ARG A 85 7.51 -8.74 -0.41
C ARG A 85 8.65 -7.81 0.02
N VAL A 86 9.76 -8.40 0.44
CA VAL A 86 11.03 -7.72 0.72
C VAL A 86 12.10 -8.26 -0.21
N THR A 87 12.97 -7.40 -0.70
CA THR A 87 14.17 -7.77 -1.47
C THR A 87 15.38 -7.41 -0.61
N LEU A 88 16.13 -8.42 -0.18
CA LEU A 88 17.25 -8.30 0.79
C LEU A 88 18.59 -7.92 0.14
N GLU A 89 18.57 -7.50 -1.13
CA GLU A 89 19.73 -6.86 -1.75
C GLU A 89 19.98 -5.51 -1.06
N THR A 90 21.23 -5.09 -0.90
CA THR A 90 21.55 -3.79 -0.27
C THR A 90 21.48 -2.67 -1.32
N PRO A 91 20.71 -1.58 -1.09
CA PRO A 91 19.86 -1.32 0.08
C PRO A 91 18.58 -2.16 0.05
N VAL A 92 18.10 -2.61 1.22
CA VAL A 92 16.90 -3.46 1.32
C VAL A 92 15.66 -2.71 0.83
N HIS A 93 14.82 -3.38 0.02
CA HIS A 93 13.61 -2.78 -0.55
C HIS A 93 12.33 -3.50 -0.14
N LEU A 94 11.26 -2.74 0.06
CA LEU A 94 9.89 -3.21 0.21
C LEU A 94 9.17 -3.11 -1.14
N VAL A 95 8.45 -4.16 -1.49
CA VAL A 95 7.51 -4.16 -2.62
C VAL A 95 6.11 -4.10 -2.07
N LEU A 96 5.39 -3.03 -2.40
CA LEU A 96 4.05 -2.78 -1.91
C LEU A 96 3.01 -3.57 -2.71
N ASN A 97 1.80 -3.72 -2.15
CA ASN A 97 0.64 -4.27 -2.87
C ASN A 97 0.35 -3.50 -4.17
N THR A 98 0.60 -2.19 -4.20
CA THR A 98 0.55 -1.31 -5.39
C THR A 98 1.61 -1.59 -6.45
N GLN A 99 2.55 -2.50 -6.18
CA GLN A 99 3.77 -2.76 -6.95
C GLN A 99 4.85 -1.66 -6.88
N ARG A 100 4.60 -0.56 -6.17
CA ARG A 100 5.63 0.42 -5.84
C ARG A 100 6.77 -0.27 -5.08
N VAL A 101 8.00 0.08 -5.43
CA VAL A 101 9.21 -0.35 -4.72
C VAL A 101 9.73 0.85 -3.93
N ILE A 102 9.94 0.66 -2.64
CA ILE A 102 10.42 1.70 -1.73
C ILE A 102 11.57 1.14 -0.88
N PRO A 103 12.51 1.96 -0.40
CA PRO A 103 13.53 1.49 0.53
C PRO A 103 12.91 1.08 1.87
N LEU A 104 13.47 0.04 2.50
CA LEU A 104 13.28 -0.19 3.92
C LEU A 104 14.14 0.84 4.66
N SER A 105 13.49 1.64 5.51
CA SER A 105 14.13 2.70 6.29
C SER A 105 14.00 2.38 7.77
N PRO A 106 15.04 1.82 8.44
CA PRO A 106 14.96 1.41 9.84
C PRO A 106 14.50 2.53 10.78
N ASP A 107 14.89 3.77 10.49
CA ASP A 107 14.57 4.96 11.29
C ASP A 107 13.09 5.39 11.18
N LEU A 108 12.36 4.86 10.19
CA LEU A 108 10.94 5.14 9.95
C LEU A 108 10.03 3.99 10.37
N LEU A 109 10.60 2.92 10.94
CA LEU A 109 9.83 1.79 11.46
C LEU A 109 9.17 2.15 12.79
N PHE A 110 8.03 1.53 13.04
CA PHE A 110 7.37 1.53 14.34
C PHE A 110 6.51 0.27 14.47
N SER A 111 6.26 -0.17 15.70
CA SER A 111 5.27 -1.20 15.99
C SER A 111 4.00 -0.59 16.59
N ARG A 112 2.85 -1.22 16.35
CA ARG A 112 1.58 -0.91 16.99
C ARG A 112 0.70 -2.15 16.98
N SER A 113 0.16 -2.54 18.14
CA SER A 113 -0.72 -3.72 18.26
C SER A 113 -0.13 -4.99 17.63
N ASP A 114 1.13 -5.31 17.95
CA ASP A 114 1.89 -6.45 17.42
C ASP A 114 2.12 -6.46 15.90
N GLN A 115 1.87 -5.34 15.23
CA GLN A 115 2.11 -5.17 13.80
C GLN A 115 3.30 -4.25 13.56
N LEU A 116 4.08 -4.53 12.51
CA LEU A 116 5.20 -3.70 12.08
C LEU A 116 4.77 -2.78 10.95
N TYR A 117 5.19 -1.52 11.03
CA TYR A 117 4.89 -0.49 10.06
C TYR A 117 6.13 0.30 9.67
N GLN A 118 6.06 0.96 8.52
CA GLN A 118 7.00 1.99 8.10
C GLN A 118 6.23 3.27 7.70
N ARG A 119 6.72 4.44 8.11
CA ARG A 119 6.22 5.74 7.61
C ARG A 119 6.84 6.09 6.25
N MET A 120 6.08 6.72 5.39
CA MET A 120 6.53 7.26 4.12
C MET A 120 5.77 8.56 3.80
N GLY A 121 6.35 9.70 4.18
CA GLY A 121 5.62 10.97 4.20
C GLY A 121 4.41 10.85 5.12
N ASP A 122 3.22 11.16 4.58
CA ASP A 122 1.94 11.03 5.28
C ASP A 122 1.31 9.63 5.14
N GLU A 123 1.92 8.74 4.36
CA GLU A 123 1.46 7.36 4.16
C GLU A 123 2.07 6.43 5.23
N ILE A 124 1.30 5.41 5.65
CA ILE A 124 1.75 4.35 6.55
C ILE A 124 1.70 3.03 5.78
N ILE A 125 2.81 2.29 5.77
CA ILE A 125 2.87 0.95 5.18
C ILE A 125 2.88 -0.07 6.30
N ARG A 126 1.98 -1.05 6.25
CA ARG A 126 2.00 -2.22 7.14
C ARG A 126 2.78 -3.36 6.51
N PHE A 127 3.58 -4.07 7.31
CA PHE A 127 4.23 -5.29 6.84
C PHE A 127 3.21 -6.42 6.82
N GLY A 128 2.97 -7.00 5.64
CA GLY A 128 2.21 -8.24 5.54
C GLY A 128 3.03 -9.43 6.00
N ASP A 129 2.37 -10.53 6.37
CA ASP A 129 3.00 -11.73 6.95
C ASP A 129 4.25 -12.19 6.21
N ARG A 130 4.20 -12.26 4.87
CA ARG A 130 5.34 -12.68 4.05
C ARG A 130 6.51 -11.72 4.12
N ALA A 131 6.25 -10.42 4.16
CA ALA A 131 7.29 -9.42 4.29
C ALA A 131 7.92 -9.46 5.68
N LEU A 132 7.10 -9.60 6.72
CA LEU A 132 7.57 -9.74 8.10
C LEU A 132 8.42 -11.00 8.28
N MET A 133 7.98 -12.14 7.74
CA MET A 133 8.75 -13.38 7.73
C MET A 133 10.09 -13.23 7.01
N ALA A 134 10.15 -12.45 5.92
CA ALA A 134 11.39 -12.25 5.17
C ALA A 134 12.43 -11.43 5.95
N ILE A 135 12.01 -10.60 6.90
CA ILE A 135 12.90 -9.78 7.73
C ILE A 135 13.03 -10.26 9.18
N SER A 136 12.35 -11.35 9.57
CA SER A 136 12.33 -11.81 10.96
C SER A 136 13.70 -12.18 11.50
N ALA A 137 14.59 -12.70 10.64
CA ALA A 137 15.99 -13.00 11.00
C ALA A 137 16.82 -11.75 11.33
N TYR A 138 16.34 -10.57 10.93
CA TYR A 138 16.95 -9.28 11.22
C TYR A 138 16.27 -8.55 12.38
N LEU A 139 15.17 -9.12 12.91
CA LEU A 139 14.47 -8.61 14.08
C LEU A 139 14.97 -9.33 15.33
N GLU A 140 15.23 -8.56 16.38
CA GLU A 140 15.66 -9.06 17.67
C GLU A 140 14.78 -8.46 18.76
N ASP A 141 14.17 -9.31 19.58
CA ASP A 141 13.50 -8.89 20.80
C ASP A 141 14.54 -8.78 21.92
N THR A 142 14.62 -7.60 22.53
CA THR A 142 15.59 -7.28 23.58
C THR A 142 14.85 -6.82 24.83
N PRO A 143 15.48 -6.81 26.02
CA PRO A 143 14.86 -6.24 27.21
C PRO A 143 14.42 -4.78 27.06
N GLU A 144 14.98 -4.06 26.09
CA GLU A 144 14.66 -2.67 25.77
C GLU A 144 13.60 -2.56 24.65
N GLY A 145 13.07 -3.68 24.16
CA GLY A 145 12.06 -3.75 23.10
C GLY A 145 12.61 -4.28 21.77
N LEU A 146 11.78 -4.17 20.73
CA LEU A 146 12.07 -4.68 19.39
C LEU A 146 13.14 -3.84 18.68
N VAL A 147 14.08 -4.53 18.06
CA VAL A 147 15.20 -3.93 17.33
C VAL A 147 15.33 -4.58 15.96
N ILE A 148 15.72 -3.81 14.95
CA ILE A 148 16.10 -4.32 13.63
C ILE A 148 17.59 -4.12 13.38
N GLN A 149 18.25 -5.12 12.80
CA GLN A 149 19.65 -5.05 12.38
C GLN A 149 19.75 -5.21 10.86
N ILE A 150 19.97 -4.12 10.13
CA ILE A 150 20.14 -4.13 8.66
C ILE A 150 21.38 -3.32 8.30
N ASP A 151 22.14 -3.79 7.30
CA ASP A 151 23.36 -3.14 6.82
C ASP A 151 24.38 -2.84 7.94
N GLY A 152 24.48 -3.75 8.93
CA GLY A 152 25.38 -3.61 10.08
C GLY A 152 24.94 -2.56 11.12
N ARG A 153 23.81 -1.88 10.89
CA ARG A 153 23.22 -0.91 11.82
C ARG A 153 22.11 -1.55 12.62
N LYS A 154 22.15 -1.34 13.94
CA LYS A 154 21.12 -1.76 14.89
C LYS A 154 20.24 -0.55 15.23
N THR A 155 18.94 -0.63 14.96
CA THR A 155 17.97 0.46 15.18
C THR A 155 16.78 -0.04 15.98
N ARG A 156 16.48 0.63 17.10
CA ARG A 156 15.31 0.33 17.93
C ARG A 156 14.03 0.71 17.18
N ILE A 157 13.05 -0.20 17.19
CA ILE A 157 11.71 0.03 16.65
C ILE A 157 10.84 0.53 17.80
N PRO A 158 10.36 1.79 17.78
CA PRO A 158 9.50 2.30 18.83
C PRO A 158 8.10 1.68 18.74
N GLU A 159 7.54 1.34 19.89
CA GLU A 159 6.14 0.96 20.03
C GLU A 159 5.27 2.20 20.17
N MET A 160 4.23 2.29 19.33
CA MET A 160 3.26 3.38 19.30
C MET A 160 1.95 2.91 19.95
N PRO A 161 1.24 3.79 20.67
CA PRO A 161 -0.10 3.49 21.18
C PRO A 161 -1.06 3.07 20.06
N ALA A 162 -2.00 2.20 20.41
CA ALA A 162 -3.10 1.79 19.53
C ALA A 162 -4.01 2.96 19.17
#